data_AF-A0AAE1G5P0-F1
#
_entry.id   AF-A0AAE1G5P0-F1
#
_cell.length_a   1.000
_cell.length_b   1.000
_cell.length_c   1.000
_cell.angle_alpha   90.00
_cell.angle_beta   90.00
_cell.angle_gamma   90.00
#
_symmetry.space_group_name_H-M   'P 1'
#
loop_
_entity.id
_entity.type
_entity.pdbx_description
1 polymer ?
#
loop_
_entity_poly.entity_id
_entity_poly.type
_entity_poly.pdbx_seq_one_letter_code
_entity_poly.pdbx_strand_id
1 'polypeptide(L)'
;MDLQATSAHQYLGVLLDQRLTFRPHVRYVRDRMQALIKVLQLLSWRGFGASVPVKKHFYTAAIRSVSDYSAPCLPGINHAQVHQLEVAQREALRAILAVPRWIRIKVICEECGLPSIHRRILAQATLAMIKNLRCWPFTPLASQLRHAFQRPLNIRPDGDWVHANANAARTLQIKEDLWLQRDLPANDYQPTPPWEPTSISVNLAPCTRPKAQLPALL
;
A
#
# COMPACT_ATOMS: atom_id res chain seq x y z
N MET A 1 -9.22 24.42 25.83
CA MET A 1 -8.00 23.77 25.30
C MET A 1 -7.44 24.69 24.25
N ASP A 2 -6.40 25.46 24.60
CA ASP A 2 -5.78 26.38 23.65
C ASP A 2 -4.81 25.60 22.76
N LEU A 3 -5.16 25.46 21.49
CA LEU A 3 -4.29 24.87 20.49
C LEU A 3 -3.14 25.85 20.23
N GLN A 4 -1.96 25.57 20.80
CA GLN A 4 -0.75 26.30 20.45
C GLN A 4 -0.46 26.10 18.95
N ALA A 5 -0.30 27.20 18.21
CA ALA A 5 -0.03 27.17 16.78
C ALA A 5 1.38 26.62 16.47
N THR A 6 1.53 25.31 16.55
CA THR A 6 2.77 24.63 16.16
C THR A 6 2.83 24.56 14.63
N SER A 7 4.02 24.72 14.06
CA SER A 7 4.21 24.72 12.60
C SER A 7 3.92 23.36 11.95
N ALA A 8 4.02 22.26 12.70
CA ALA A 8 3.63 20.93 12.25
C ALA A 8 2.99 20.11 13.38
N HIS A 9 1.91 19.41 13.08
CA HIS A 9 1.18 18.56 14.03
C HIS A 9 1.22 17.09 13.58
N GLN A 10 1.36 16.16 14.51
CA GLN A 10 1.31 14.74 14.19
C GLN A 10 -0.13 14.21 14.31
N TYR A 11 -0.64 13.62 13.23
CA TYR A 11 -1.94 12.97 13.20
C TYR A 11 -1.81 11.60 12.55
N LEU A 12 -2.20 10.54 13.26
CA LEU A 12 -2.07 9.15 12.81
C LEU A 12 -0.65 8.85 12.26
N GLY A 13 0.39 9.31 12.96
CA GLY A 13 1.79 9.12 12.51
C GLY A 13 2.22 9.95 11.29
N VAL A 14 1.34 10.76 10.69
CA VAL A 14 1.64 11.68 9.59
C VAL A 14 1.87 13.09 10.13
N LEU A 15 2.89 13.79 9.61
CA LEU A 15 3.19 15.17 10.00
C LEU A 15 2.45 16.15 9.07
N LEU A 16 1.45 16.82 9.61
CA LEU A 16 0.64 17.81 8.92
C LEU A 16 1.25 19.20 9.11
N ASP A 17 1.64 19.81 7.99
CA ASP A 17 2.04 21.22 7.92
C ASP A 17 0.79 22.10 7.81
N GLN A 18 0.85 23.35 8.25
CA GLN A 18 -0.28 24.30 8.22
C GLN A 18 -0.87 24.48 6.81
N ARG A 19 -0.02 24.38 5.78
CA ARG A 19 -0.40 24.48 4.37
C ARG A 19 -0.64 23.11 3.69
N LEU A 20 -0.65 22.02 4.45
CA LEU A 20 -0.77 20.64 3.94
C LEU A 20 0.21 20.34 2.79
N THR A 21 1.41 20.92 2.83
CA THR A 21 2.44 20.66 1.81
C THR A 21 3.19 19.34 2.04
N PHE A 22 3.08 18.76 3.23
CA PHE A 22 3.75 17.52 3.67
C PHE A 22 5.27 17.52 3.53
N ARG A 23 5.92 18.69 3.42
CA ARG A 23 7.39 18.82 3.39
C ARG A 23 8.11 18.15 4.57
N PRO A 24 7.74 18.44 5.84
CA PRO A 24 8.38 17.78 6.98
C PRO A 24 8.11 16.27 6.99
N HIS A 25 6.92 15.84 6.56
CA HIS A 25 6.58 14.43 6.50
C HIS A 25 7.39 13.65 5.47
N VAL A 26 7.56 14.19 4.25
CA VAL A 26 8.37 13.53 3.20
C VAL A 26 9.83 13.38 3.64
N ARG A 27 10.38 14.37 4.34
CA ARG A 27 11.73 14.26 4.93
C ARG A 27 11.79 13.14 5.97
N TYR A 28 10.81 13.10 6.87
CA TYR A 28 10.70 12.02 7.87
C TYR A 28 10.62 10.63 7.23
N VAL A 29 9.77 10.45 6.21
CA VAL A 29 9.63 9.20 5.46
C VAL A 29 10.94 8.81 4.78
N ARG A 30 11.60 9.77 4.10
CA ARG A 30 12.90 9.56 3.48
C ARG A 30 13.94 9.10 4.50
N ASP A 31 14.03 9.74 5.65
CA ASP A 31 15.03 9.42 6.68
C ASP A 31 14.82 8.03 7.26
N ARG A 32 13.55 7.65 7.48
CA ARG A 32 13.17 6.28 7.85
C ARG A 32 13.55 5.26 6.78
N MET A 33 13.28 5.56 5.51
CA MET A 33 13.70 4.71 4.39
C MET A 33 15.22 4.57 4.34
N GLN A 34 15.98 5.67 4.49
CA GLN A 34 17.45 5.66 4.48
C GLN A 34 18.04 4.81 5.60
N ALA A 35 17.48 4.88 6.81
CA ALA A 35 17.90 4.02 7.92
C ALA A 35 17.75 2.53 7.57
N LEU A 36 16.61 2.15 6.98
CA LEU A 36 16.34 0.77 6.54
C LEU A 36 17.19 0.35 5.34
N ILE A 37 17.52 1.29 4.44
CA ILE A 37 18.41 1.03 3.31
C ILE A 37 19.81 0.69 3.79
N LYS A 38 20.31 1.35 4.85
CA LYS A 38 21.62 0.98 5.45
C LYS A 38 21.62 -0.45 5.96
N VAL A 39 20.52 -0.90 6.57
CA VAL A 39 20.35 -2.31 6.98
C VAL A 39 20.34 -3.24 5.77
N LEU A 40 19.62 -2.88 4.71
CA LEU A 40 19.61 -3.63 3.45
C LEU A 40 21.01 -3.71 2.81
N GLN A 41 21.79 -2.62 2.85
CA GLN A 41 23.16 -2.57 2.37
C GLN A 41 24.07 -3.49 3.19
N LEU A 42 23.90 -3.52 4.52
CA LEU A 42 24.62 -4.44 5.40
C LEU A 42 24.32 -5.90 5.06
N LEU A 43 23.05 -6.25 4.82
CA LEU A 43 22.62 -7.59 4.37
C LEU A 43 23.19 -7.95 2.98
N SER A 44 23.45 -6.94 2.16
CA SER A 44 24.03 -7.11 0.82
C SER A 44 25.55 -7.22 0.83
N TRP A 45 26.20 -7.05 1.99
CA TRP A 45 27.65 -7.12 2.09
C TRP A 45 28.16 -8.54 1.88
N ARG A 46 29.40 -8.65 1.39
CA ARG A 46 30.04 -9.88 0.91
C ARG A 46 30.10 -11.03 1.93
N GLY A 47 29.94 -10.75 3.22
CA GLY A 47 29.93 -11.76 4.28
C GLY A 47 28.55 -12.39 4.57
N PHE A 48 27.45 -11.68 4.25
CA PHE A 48 26.08 -12.15 4.55
C PHE A 48 25.37 -12.77 3.34
N GLY A 49 25.77 -12.40 2.11
CA GLY A 49 25.37 -13.13 0.89
C GLY A 49 23.87 -13.25 0.66
N ALA A 50 23.04 -12.32 1.17
CA ALA A 50 21.60 -12.43 1.02
C ALA A 50 21.19 -12.45 -0.46
N SER A 51 20.38 -13.44 -0.83
CA SER A 51 19.90 -13.59 -2.21
C SER A 51 19.00 -12.42 -2.62
N VAL A 52 18.96 -12.12 -3.93
CA VAL A 52 18.10 -11.07 -4.50
C VAL A 52 16.63 -11.16 -4.04
N PRO A 53 15.96 -12.34 -4.02
CA PRO A 53 14.57 -12.42 -3.58
C PRO A 53 14.39 -12.04 -2.10
N VAL A 54 15.33 -12.42 -1.22
CA VAL A 54 15.29 -12.05 0.21
C VAL A 54 15.42 -10.54 0.38
N LYS A 55 16.36 -9.92 -0.34
CA LYS A 55 16.55 -8.47 -0.35
C LYS A 55 15.33 -7.73 -0.89
N LYS A 56 14.71 -8.25 -1.94
CA LYS A 56 13.46 -7.73 -2.50
C LYS A 56 12.32 -7.84 -1.50
N HIS A 57 12.21 -8.97 -0.81
CA HIS A 57 11.19 -9.18 0.22
C HIS A 57 11.36 -8.20 1.39
N PHE A 58 12.59 -8.02 1.88
CA PHE A 58 12.91 -7.02 2.90
C PHE A 58 12.52 -5.60 2.45
N TYR A 59 12.84 -5.23 1.21
CA TYR A 59 12.43 -3.96 0.65
C TYR A 59 10.91 -3.80 0.65
N THR A 60 10.15 -4.81 0.21
CA THR A 60 8.69 -4.74 0.19
C THR A 60 8.06 -4.69 1.58
N ALA A 61 8.63 -5.40 2.55
CA ALA A 61 8.07 -5.52 3.90
C ALA A 61 8.43 -4.32 4.79
N ALA A 62 9.68 -3.84 4.73
CA ALA A 62 10.18 -2.81 5.64
C ALA A 62 10.26 -1.42 4.99
N ILE A 63 10.93 -1.30 3.83
CA ILE A 63 11.19 0.02 3.23
C ILE A 63 9.94 0.57 2.56
N ARG A 64 9.28 -0.24 1.73
CA ARG A 64 8.09 0.15 0.97
C ARG A 64 6.89 0.39 1.88
N SER A 65 6.76 -0.35 2.99
CA SER A 65 5.64 -0.17 3.92
C SER A 65 5.62 1.23 4.56
N VAL A 66 6.79 1.83 4.82
CA VAL A 66 6.90 3.21 5.32
C VAL A 66 6.26 4.21 4.33
N SER A 67 6.56 4.07 3.04
CA SER A 67 5.96 4.93 2.02
C SER A 67 4.49 4.61 1.75
N ASP A 68 4.13 3.32 1.73
CA ASP A 68 2.76 2.86 1.45
C ASP A 68 1.79 3.34 2.54
N TYR A 69 2.23 3.40 3.80
CA TYR A 69 1.43 3.97 4.90
C TYR A 69 1.04 5.44 4.64
N SER A 70 1.99 6.24 4.15
CA SER A 70 1.78 7.65 3.84
C SER A 70 1.09 7.91 2.50
N ALA A 71 0.96 6.89 1.64
CA ALA A 71 0.53 7.06 0.26
C ALA A 71 -0.80 7.81 0.06
N PRO A 72 -1.86 7.57 0.85
CA PRO A 72 -3.13 8.30 0.69
C PRO A 72 -3.02 9.82 0.86
N CYS A 73 -2.03 10.29 1.62
CA CYS A 73 -1.81 11.72 1.88
C CYS A 73 -0.93 12.40 0.82
N LEU A 74 -0.22 11.62 -0.01
CA LEU A 74 0.80 12.13 -0.92
C LEU A 74 0.42 12.28 -2.42
N PRO A 75 -0.83 12.10 -2.90
CA PRO A 75 -1.09 12.11 -4.36
C PRO A 75 -0.94 13.50 -5.02
N GLY A 76 -0.92 14.58 -4.24
CA GLY A 76 -0.79 15.97 -4.73
C GLY A 76 0.52 16.67 -4.36
N ILE A 77 1.56 15.94 -3.94
CA ILE A 77 2.82 16.58 -3.52
C ILE A 77 3.63 17.10 -4.71
N ASN A 78 4.54 18.04 -4.44
CA ASN A 78 5.40 18.62 -5.47
C ASN A 78 6.36 17.55 -6.05
N HIS A 79 6.65 17.65 -7.34
CA HIS A 79 7.60 16.77 -8.05
C HIS A 79 8.97 16.71 -7.37
N ALA A 80 9.43 17.81 -6.76
CA ALA A 80 10.68 17.82 -5.98
C ALA A 80 10.63 16.89 -4.76
N GLN A 81 9.48 16.80 -4.09
CA GLN A 81 9.27 15.91 -2.93
C GLN A 81 9.19 14.45 -3.37
N VAL A 82 8.46 14.17 -4.46
CA VAL A 82 8.43 12.84 -5.09
C VAL A 82 9.84 12.37 -5.44
N HIS A 83 10.65 13.26 -6.05
CA HIS A 83 12.00 12.94 -6.45
C HIS A 83 12.89 12.54 -5.25
N GLN A 84 12.71 13.15 -4.07
CA GLN A 84 13.46 12.76 -2.87
C GLN A 84 13.19 11.30 -2.45
N LEU A 85 11.93 10.87 -2.52
CA LEU A 85 11.54 9.48 -2.23
C LEU A 85 12.06 8.53 -3.32
N GLU A 86 12.01 8.95 -4.59
CA GLU A 86 12.55 8.18 -5.71
C GLU A 86 14.06 7.96 -5.59
N VAL A 87 14.81 8.97 -5.13
CA VAL A 87 16.26 8.82 -4.90
C VAL A 87 16.54 7.75 -3.86
N ALA A 88 15.81 7.74 -2.73
CA ALA A 88 15.94 6.70 -1.72
C ALA A 88 15.59 5.31 -2.28
N GLN A 89 14.50 5.19 -3.06
CA GLN A 89 14.16 3.94 -3.74
C GLN A 89 15.28 3.48 -4.69
N ARG A 90 15.81 4.37 -5.53
CA ARG A 90 16.88 4.06 -6.50
C ARG A 90 18.11 3.51 -5.82
N GLU A 91 18.45 4.02 -4.64
CA GLU A 91 19.54 3.51 -3.81
C GLU A 91 19.24 2.09 -3.32
N ALA A 92 18.04 1.86 -2.79
CA ALA A 92 17.60 0.54 -2.34
C ALA A 92 17.65 -0.50 -3.46
N LEU A 93 17.11 -0.18 -4.64
CA LEU A 93 17.08 -1.11 -5.78
C LEU A 93 18.48 -1.49 -6.26
N ARG A 94 19.43 -0.55 -6.24
CA ARG A 94 20.83 -0.86 -6.56
C ARG A 94 21.47 -1.79 -5.54
N ALA A 95 21.17 -1.63 -4.26
CA ALA A 95 21.64 -2.56 -3.22
C ALA A 95 21.04 -3.98 -3.42
N ILE A 96 19.77 -4.08 -3.81
CA ILE A 96 19.12 -5.37 -4.10
C ILE A 96 19.84 -6.11 -5.24
N LEU A 97 20.13 -5.44 -6.35
CA LEU A 97 20.76 -6.08 -7.52
C LEU A 97 22.30 -6.07 -7.46
N ALA A 98 22.91 -5.41 -6.47
CA ALA A 98 24.35 -5.15 -6.40
C ALA A 98 24.90 -4.51 -7.70
N VAL A 99 24.14 -3.56 -8.25
CA VAL A 99 24.39 -2.93 -9.55
C VAL A 99 25.09 -1.57 -9.41
N PRO A 100 26.03 -1.23 -10.30
CA PRO A 100 26.72 0.06 -10.27
C PRO A 100 25.82 1.26 -10.60
N ARG A 101 26.29 2.47 -10.27
CA ARG A 101 25.50 3.71 -10.32
C ARG A 101 25.04 4.11 -11.73
N TRP A 102 25.83 3.82 -12.77
CA TRP A 102 25.58 4.25 -14.15
C TRP A 102 24.45 3.49 -14.86
N ILE A 103 23.98 2.36 -14.31
CA ILE A 103 22.87 1.64 -14.92
C ILE A 103 21.59 2.49 -14.87
N ARG A 104 20.89 2.50 -16.01
CA ARG A 104 19.63 3.23 -16.17
C ARG A 104 18.57 2.70 -15.19
N ILE A 105 17.86 3.61 -14.53
CA ILE A 105 16.86 3.24 -13.53
C ILE A 105 15.71 2.41 -14.09
N LYS A 106 15.31 2.64 -15.35
CA LYS A 106 14.23 1.86 -15.99
C LYS A 106 14.57 0.37 -16.02
N VAL A 107 15.80 0.04 -16.44
CA VAL A 107 16.33 -1.32 -16.46
C VAL A 107 16.31 -1.93 -15.05
N ILE A 108 16.81 -1.22 -14.04
CA ILE A 108 16.81 -1.70 -12.65
C ILE A 108 15.39 -1.99 -12.14
N CYS A 109 14.42 -1.13 -12.46
CA CYS A 109 13.01 -1.31 -12.06
C CYS A 109 12.38 -2.53 -12.75
N GLU A 110 12.68 -2.73 -14.03
CA GLU A 110 12.23 -3.87 -14.84
C GLU A 110 12.82 -5.18 -14.31
N GLU A 111 14.14 -5.25 -14.13
CA GLU A 111 14.83 -6.41 -13.55
C GLU A 111 14.37 -6.73 -12.12
N CYS A 112 14.17 -5.71 -11.29
CA CYS A 112 13.61 -5.91 -9.96
C CYS A 112 12.13 -6.30 -9.98
N GLY A 113 11.39 -6.05 -11.07
CA GLY A 113 9.93 -6.14 -11.12
C GLY A 113 9.24 -5.26 -10.08
N LEU A 114 9.77 -4.05 -9.83
CA LEU A 114 9.23 -3.11 -8.84
C LEU A 114 8.86 -1.77 -9.53
N PRO A 115 7.64 -1.26 -9.35
CA PRO A 115 7.27 0.05 -9.90
C PRO A 115 8.01 1.19 -9.17
N SER A 116 8.09 2.35 -9.82
CA SER A 116 8.55 3.57 -9.14
C SER A 116 7.64 3.91 -7.96
N ILE A 117 8.22 4.52 -6.93
CA ILE A 117 7.53 4.88 -5.70
C ILE A 117 6.41 5.88 -5.99
N HIS A 118 6.61 6.79 -6.94
CA HIS A 118 5.58 7.71 -7.41
C HIS A 118 4.36 6.95 -7.96
N ARG A 119 4.60 6.03 -8.90
CA ARG A 119 3.56 5.19 -9.50
C ARG A 119 2.83 4.38 -8.43
N ARG A 120 3.57 3.86 -7.45
CA ARG A 120 3.03 3.10 -6.32
C ARG A 120 2.17 3.95 -5.39
N ILE A 121 2.63 5.14 -5.00
CA ILE A 121 1.89 6.09 -4.16
C ILE A 121 0.57 6.45 -4.81
N LEU A 122 0.61 6.83 -6.10
CA LEU A 122 -0.59 7.12 -6.88
C LEU A 122 -1.52 5.91 -6.92
N ALA A 123 -1.01 4.71 -7.17
CA ALA A 123 -1.82 3.48 -7.17
C ALA A 123 -2.49 3.19 -5.82
N GLN A 124 -1.79 3.41 -4.70
CA GLN A 124 -2.36 3.18 -3.37
C GLN A 124 -3.38 4.25 -2.98
N ALA A 125 -3.10 5.52 -3.31
CA ALA A 125 -4.01 6.62 -3.08
C ALA A 125 -5.30 6.46 -3.90
N THR A 126 -5.21 6.05 -5.17
CA THR A 126 -6.38 5.78 -6.01
C THR A 126 -7.22 4.62 -5.49
N LEU A 127 -6.60 3.52 -5.06
CA LEU A 127 -7.32 2.39 -4.48
C LEU A 127 -8.05 2.78 -3.19
N ALA A 128 -7.39 3.54 -2.31
CA ALA A 128 -8.01 4.05 -1.09
C ALA A 128 -9.20 4.96 -1.41
N MET A 129 -9.05 5.82 -2.42
CA MET A 129 -10.09 6.73 -2.90
C MET A 129 -11.30 5.97 -3.47
N ILE A 130 -11.08 4.96 -4.33
CA ILE A 130 -12.15 4.10 -4.87
C ILE A 130 -12.86 3.35 -3.75
N LYS A 131 -12.11 2.84 -2.76
CA LYS A 131 -12.70 2.19 -1.57
C LYS A 131 -13.58 3.15 -0.78
N ASN A 132 -13.14 4.39 -0.58
CA ASN A 132 -13.93 5.42 0.10
C ASN A 132 -15.22 5.75 -0.67
N LEU A 133 -15.14 5.89 -1.99
CA LEU A 133 -16.31 6.09 -2.86
C LEU A 133 -17.33 4.95 -2.76
N ARG A 134 -16.84 3.73 -2.59
CA ARG A 134 -17.67 2.52 -2.43
C ARG A 134 -18.34 2.45 -1.06
N CYS A 135 -17.60 2.74 0.01
CA CYS A 135 -18.10 2.66 1.38
C CYS A 135 -19.04 3.83 1.69
N TRP A 136 -18.78 5.01 1.14
CA TRP A 136 -19.46 6.26 1.48
C TRP A 136 -19.89 7.06 0.23
N PRO A 137 -20.83 6.51 -0.56
CA PRO A 137 -21.19 7.08 -1.87
C PRO A 137 -21.90 8.44 -1.79
N PHE A 138 -22.48 8.80 -0.64
CA PHE A 138 -23.33 9.99 -0.45
C PHE A 138 -22.61 11.19 0.19
N THR A 139 -21.27 11.21 0.16
CA THR A 139 -20.50 12.33 0.71
C THR A 139 -20.29 13.45 -0.32
N PRO A 140 -20.16 14.72 0.10
CA PRO A 140 -19.83 15.81 -0.82
C PRO A 140 -18.47 15.61 -1.50
N LEU A 141 -17.54 14.92 -0.83
CA LEU A 141 -16.29 14.48 -1.43
C LEU A 141 -16.57 13.49 -2.56
N ALA A 142 -17.46 12.50 -2.36
CA ALA A 142 -17.78 11.52 -3.39
C ALA A 142 -18.34 12.13 -4.68
N SER A 143 -19.15 13.19 -4.60
CA SER A 143 -19.62 13.90 -5.80
C SER A 143 -18.47 14.61 -6.53
N GLN A 144 -17.60 15.32 -5.81
CA GLN A 144 -16.41 15.97 -6.39
C GLN A 144 -15.50 14.96 -7.09
N LEU A 145 -15.28 13.80 -6.46
CA LEU A 145 -14.47 12.74 -7.02
C LEU A 145 -15.11 12.17 -8.31
N ARG A 146 -16.40 11.84 -8.28
CA ARG A 146 -17.13 11.35 -9.48
C ARG A 146 -17.02 12.33 -10.64
N HIS A 147 -17.17 13.63 -10.38
CA HIS A 147 -16.97 14.66 -11.40
C HIS A 147 -15.52 14.67 -11.93
N ALA A 148 -14.51 14.50 -11.07
CA ALA A 148 -13.13 14.39 -11.51
C ALA A 148 -12.88 13.15 -12.40
N PHE A 149 -13.53 12.02 -12.08
CA PHE A 149 -13.50 10.79 -12.88
C PHE A 149 -14.32 10.86 -14.18
N GLN A 150 -15.18 11.85 -14.38
CA GLN A 150 -15.94 12.04 -15.63
C GLN A 150 -15.30 13.07 -16.57
N ARG A 151 -14.36 13.90 -16.09
CA ARG A 151 -13.70 14.93 -16.92
C ARG A 151 -12.69 14.34 -17.92
N PRO A 152 -12.59 14.89 -19.14
CA PRO A 152 -11.61 14.47 -20.13
C PRO A 152 -10.18 14.83 -19.70
N LEU A 153 -9.21 13.96 -20.03
CA LEU A 153 -7.78 14.08 -19.66
C LEU A 153 -7.09 15.35 -20.18
N ASN A 154 -7.68 16.01 -21.18
CA ASN A 154 -7.09 17.14 -21.88
C ASN A 154 -7.17 18.45 -21.08
N ILE A 155 -8.01 18.50 -20.04
CA ILE A 155 -8.15 19.66 -19.17
C ILE A 155 -7.27 19.39 -17.94
N ARG A 156 -6.13 20.09 -17.83
CA ARG A 156 -5.20 19.95 -16.70
C ARG A 156 -5.55 20.96 -15.61
N PRO A 157 -6.15 20.54 -14.49
CA PRO A 157 -6.14 21.36 -13.29
C PRO A 157 -4.74 21.28 -12.67
N ASP A 158 -4.14 22.43 -12.43
CA ASP A 158 -2.81 22.51 -11.82
C ASP A 158 -2.89 22.04 -10.36
N GLY A 159 -2.10 21.02 -10.01
CA GLY A 159 -1.80 20.67 -8.60
C GLY A 159 -2.88 19.99 -7.78
N ASP A 160 -4.10 19.80 -8.30
CA ASP A 160 -5.19 19.20 -7.54
C ASP A 160 -5.01 17.69 -7.32
N TRP A 161 -4.91 17.30 -6.04
CA TRP A 161 -4.74 15.90 -5.63
C TRP A 161 -5.88 14.97 -6.09
N VAL A 162 -7.12 15.49 -6.16
CA VAL A 162 -8.30 14.75 -6.63
C VAL A 162 -8.12 14.30 -8.09
N HIS A 163 -7.62 15.20 -8.93
CA HIS A 163 -7.43 14.94 -10.35
C HIS A 163 -6.18 14.10 -10.64
N ALA A 164 -5.12 14.27 -9.84
CA ALA A 164 -3.95 13.41 -9.90
C ALA A 164 -4.31 11.92 -9.71
N ASN A 165 -5.19 11.63 -8.75
CA ASN A 165 -5.71 10.28 -8.53
C ASN A 165 -6.60 9.79 -9.69
N ALA A 166 -7.56 10.58 -10.14
CA ALA A 166 -8.44 10.19 -11.25
C ALA A 166 -7.64 9.85 -12.52
N ASN A 167 -6.62 10.64 -12.84
CA ASN A 167 -5.71 10.40 -13.95
C ASN A 167 -4.84 9.14 -13.73
N ALA A 168 -4.36 8.93 -12.50
CA ALA A 168 -3.63 7.73 -12.14
C ALA A 168 -4.49 6.46 -12.28
N ALA A 169 -5.76 6.47 -11.87
CA ALA A 169 -6.65 5.32 -12.01
C ALA A 169 -6.81 4.90 -13.48
N ARG A 170 -7.00 5.87 -14.39
CA ARG A 170 -7.13 5.63 -15.83
C ARG A 170 -5.81 5.15 -16.46
N THR A 171 -4.69 5.78 -16.12
CA THR A 171 -3.36 5.43 -16.69
C THR A 171 -2.84 4.10 -16.19
N LEU A 172 -3.15 3.74 -14.94
CA LEU A 172 -2.75 2.46 -14.35
C LEU A 172 -3.64 1.31 -14.76
N GLN A 173 -4.72 1.57 -15.54
CA GLN A 173 -5.73 0.59 -15.92
C GLN A 173 -6.15 -0.28 -14.72
N ILE A 174 -6.30 0.36 -13.55
CA ILE A 174 -6.82 -0.33 -12.37
C ILE A 174 -8.26 -0.67 -12.74
N LYS A 175 -8.50 -1.91 -13.16
CA LYS A 175 -9.85 -2.39 -13.46
C LYS A 175 -10.69 -2.11 -12.22
N GLU A 176 -11.69 -1.26 -12.41
CA GLU A 176 -12.73 -0.98 -11.41
C GLU A 176 -13.35 -2.28 -10.88
N ASP A 177 -13.23 -3.37 -11.66
CA ASP A 177 -13.81 -4.68 -11.44
C ASP A 177 -13.06 -5.62 -10.48
N LEU A 178 -11.74 -5.48 -10.28
CA LEU A 178 -10.94 -6.53 -9.63
C LEU A 178 -11.17 -6.70 -8.11
N TRP A 179 -12.03 -5.87 -7.52
CA TRP A 179 -12.49 -6.00 -6.13
C TRP A 179 -13.99 -5.69 -5.99
N LEU A 180 -14.77 -5.85 -7.07
CA LEU A 180 -16.21 -5.55 -7.10
C LEU A 180 -17.07 -6.49 -6.26
N GLN A 181 -16.58 -7.63 -5.80
CA GLN A 181 -17.31 -8.38 -4.79
C GLN A 181 -17.18 -7.67 -3.45
N ARG A 182 -18.31 -7.15 -2.99
CA ARG A 182 -18.49 -6.77 -1.61
C ARG A 182 -18.78 -8.14 -1.01
N ASP A 183 -18.03 -8.59 -0.02
CA ASP A 183 -18.59 -9.53 0.95
C ASP A 183 -19.62 -8.76 1.82
N LEU A 184 -20.44 -7.90 1.19
CA LEU A 184 -21.73 -7.60 1.77
C LEU A 184 -22.43 -8.93 1.71
N PRO A 185 -22.95 -9.39 2.84
CA PRO A 185 -23.77 -10.55 2.78
C PRO A 185 -25.02 -10.19 1.95
N ALA A 186 -25.64 -11.19 1.32
CA ALA A 186 -26.81 -10.97 0.47
C ALA A 186 -27.86 -10.11 1.20
N ASN A 187 -28.74 -9.41 0.48
CA ASN A 187 -29.82 -8.62 1.11
C ASN A 187 -30.66 -9.47 2.09
N ASP A 188 -30.63 -10.79 1.93
CA ASP A 188 -31.35 -11.79 2.71
C ASP A 188 -30.55 -12.26 3.94
N TYR A 189 -29.34 -11.73 4.15
CA TYR A 189 -28.51 -12.11 5.28
C TYR A 189 -29.01 -11.51 6.57
N GLN A 190 -29.51 -12.39 7.42
CA GLN A 190 -29.73 -12.10 8.83
C GLN A 190 -28.52 -12.66 9.59
N PRO A 191 -27.71 -11.81 10.25
CA PRO A 191 -26.64 -12.32 11.08
C PRO A 191 -27.25 -13.20 12.16
N THR A 192 -26.75 -14.43 12.31
CA THR A 192 -27.12 -15.26 13.46
C THR A 192 -26.70 -14.49 14.71
N PRO A 193 -27.63 -14.22 15.63
CA PRO A 193 -27.30 -13.47 16.83
C PRO A 193 -26.16 -14.15 17.62
N PRO A 194 -25.22 -13.38 18.18
CA PRO A 194 -24.02 -13.93 18.83
C PRO A 194 -24.31 -14.78 20.08
N TRP A 195 -25.54 -14.74 20.60
CA TRP A 195 -26.02 -15.54 21.73
C TRP A 195 -26.67 -16.87 21.31
N GLU A 196 -26.81 -17.14 20.01
CA GLU A 196 -27.41 -18.38 19.52
C GLU A 196 -26.36 -19.50 19.43
N PRO A 197 -26.59 -20.68 20.03
CA PRO A 197 -25.62 -21.77 20.01
C PRO A 197 -25.49 -22.33 18.59
N THR A 198 -24.26 -22.39 18.07
CA THR A 198 -23.95 -23.03 16.78
C THR A 198 -24.39 -24.49 16.80
N SER A 199 -25.39 -24.83 15.99
CA SER A 199 -25.81 -26.21 15.78
C SER A 199 -24.78 -26.96 14.92
N ILE A 200 -23.86 -27.65 15.57
CA ILE A 200 -22.89 -28.51 14.88
C ILE A 200 -23.63 -29.80 14.48
N SER A 201 -23.99 -29.93 13.21
CA SER A 201 -24.51 -31.18 12.65
C SER A 201 -23.34 -32.14 12.35
N VAL A 202 -23.04 -33.03 13.30
CA VAL A 202 -22.05 -34.09 13.06
C VAL A 202 -22.74 -35.23 12.32
N ASN A 203 -22.47 -35.38 11.02
CA ASN A 203 -22.83 -36.59 10.30
C ASN A 203 -21.88 -37.72 10.67
N LEU A 204 -22.28 -38.54 11.64
CA LEU A 204 -21.58 -39.76 12.00
C LEU A 204 -21.94 -40.85 10.99
N ALA A 205 -21.10 -41.01 9.96
CA ALA A 205 -21.15 -42.21 9.13
C ALA A 205 -20.56 -43.39 9.92
N PRO A 206 -21.17 -44.58 9.92
CA PRO A 206 -20.60 -45.75 10.58
C PRO A 206 -19.24 -46.08 9.95
N CYS A 207 -18.19 -46.15 10.77
CA CYS A 207 -16.88 -46.60 10.33
C CYS A 207 -16.99 -48.06 9.87
N THR A 208 -16.86 -48.32 8.56
CA THR A 208 -16.87 -49.67 7.98
C THR A 208 -15.59 -50.46 8.24
N ARG A 209 -14.57 -49.84 8.84
CA ARG A 209 -13.31 -50.51 9.17
C ARG A 209 -13.46 -51.29 10.48
N PRO A 210 -13.14 -52.59 10.52
CA PRO A 210 -13.09 -53.33 11.76
C PRO A 210 -12.05 -52.70 12.70
N LYS A 211 -12.39 -52.61 13.99
CA LYS A 211 -11.53 -52.07 15.04
C LYS A 211 -10.21 -52.85 15.05
N ALA A 212 -9.10 -52.21 14.70
CA ALA A 212 -7.79 -52.83 14.78
C ALA A 212 -7.53 -53.22 16.25
N GLN A 213 -7.39 -54.53 16.50
CA GLN A 213 -6.99 -55.02 17.82
C GLN A 213 -5.50 -54.72 18.00
N LEU A 214 -5.19 -53.95 19.04
CA LEU A 214 -3.80 -53.73 19.47
C LEU A 214 -3.19 -55.09 19.85
N PRO A 215 -1.95 -55.41 19.42
CA PRO A 215 -1.28 -56.62 19.86
C PRO A 215 -1.06 -56.54 21.36
N ALA A 216 -1.46 -57.60 22.08
CA ALA A 216 -1.21 -57.74 23.50
C ALA A 216 0.31 -57.75 23.72
N LEU A 217 0.83 -56.73 24.38
CA LEU A 217 2.21 -56.70 24.85
C LEU A 217 2.33 -57.71 25.99
N LEU A 218 3.20 -58.71 25.80
CA LEU A 218 3.66 -59.66 26.82
C LEU A 218 4.44 -58.94 27.93
#